data_AF-A0AAW9IK40-F1
#
_entry.id   AF-A0AAW9IK40-F1
#
_cell.length_a   1.000
_cell.length_b   1.000
_cell.length_c   1.000
_cell.angle_alpha   90.00
_cell.angle_beta   90.00
_cell.angle_gamma   90.00
#
_symmetry.space_group_name_H-M   'P 1'
#
loop_
_entity.id
_entity.type
_entity.pdbx_description
1 polymer ?
#
loop_
_entity_poly.entity_id
_entity_poly.type
_entity_poly.pdbx_seq_one_letter_code
_entity_poly.pdbx_strand_id
1 'polypeptide(L)'
;LLNYLAKACKLTTFHSPMITSNFNDIITKEYFIKVLTNKDPKIIYNLKEICSDNYFVWNEKNFEGNLVGGNLSIICSTIGTPYEIDFKGNILFIEDVDESPYSVDRMLSQLISCGKLQKVCGIILGHFTDCTNK
;
A
#
# COMPACT_ATOMS: atom_id res chain seq x y z
N LEU A 1 8.13 -7.94 5.75
CA LEU A 1 8.36 -9.22 5.03
C LEU A 1 8.13 -9.09 3.53
N LEU A 2 6.90 -8.75 3.10
CA LEU A 2 6.52 -8.71 1.67
C LEU A 2 7.48 -7.87 0.83
N ASN A 3 7.65 -6.58 1.17
CA ASN A 3 8.56 -5.69 0.46
C ASN A 3 10.02 -6.20 0.41
N TYR A 4 10.48 -6.85 1.48
CA TYR A 4 11.83 -7.41 1.52
C TYR A 4 11.98 -8.60 0.57
N LEU A 5 11.04 -9.54 0.57
CA LEU A 5 11.07 -10.69 -0.35
C LEU A 5 10.96 -10.23 -1.80
N ALA A 6 10.12 -9.24 -2.09
CA ALA A 6 10.02 -8.66 -3.42
C ALA A 6 11.36 -8.09 -3.90
N LYS A 7 12.03 -7.32 -3.05
CA LYS A 7 13.34 -6.72 -3.35
C LYS A 7 14.47 -7.75 -3.45
N ALA A 8 14.58 -8.64 -2.46
CA ALA A 8 15.71 -9.56 -2.31
C ALA A 8 15.62 -10.75 -3.27
N CYS A 9 14.41 -11.27 -3.46
CA CYS A 9 14.18 -12.48 -4.24
C CYS A 9 13.61 -12.21 -5.64
N LYS A 10 13.30 -10.95 -5.98
CA LYS A 10 12.62 -10.57 -7.23
C LYS A 10 11.30 -11.34 -7.43
N LEU A 11 10.60 -11.56 -6.32
CA LEU A 11 9.35 -12.32 -6.27
C LEU A 11 8.17 -11.37 -6.07
N THR A 12 7.17 -11.41 -6.95
CA THR A 12 5.94 -10.65 -6.72
C THR A 12 5.26 -11.11 -5.43
N THR A 13 5.02 -10.18 -4.52
CA THR A 13 4.30 -10.42 -3.26
C THR A 13 2.98 -9.64 -3.25
N PHE A 14 2.03 -10.08 -2.44
CA PHE A 14 0.69 -9.50 -2.38
C PHE A 14 0.38 -8.98 -0.98
N HIS A 15 0.00 -7.69 -0.89
CA HIS A 15 -0.64 -7.13 0.30
C HIS A 15 -2.12 -7.47 0.23
N SER A 16 -2.55 -8.49 0.98
CA SER A 16 -3.84 -9.15 0.81
C SER A 16 -4.45 -9.60 2.15
N PRO A 17 -5.71 -10.06 2.17
CA PRO A 17 -6.36 -10.53 3.40
C PRO A 17 -5.55 -11.61 4.10
N MET A 18 -5.51 -11.54 5.43
CA MET A 18 -4.85 -12.55 6.25
C MET A 18 -5.69 -13.83 6.32
N ILE A 19 -5.07 -14.94 6.74
CA ILE A 19 -5.76 -16.22 6.93
C ILE A 19 -6.93 -16.13 7.94
N THR A 20 -6.86 -15.18 8.87
CA THR A 20 -7.89 -14.91 9.87
C THR A 20 -9.02 -14.01 9.36
N SER A 21 -8.94 -13.50 8.13
CA SER A 21 -9.99 -12.67 7.54
C SER A 21 -11.23 -13.50 7.21
N ASN A 22 -12.41 -13.00 7.56
CA ASN A 22 -13.68 -13.73 7.43
C ASN A 22 -14.29 -13.72 6.01
N PHE A 23 -13.67 -13.03 5.03
CA PHE A 23 -14.13 -12.91 3.63
C PHE A 23 -15.62 -12.55 3.49
N ASN A 24 -16.19 -11.83 4.46
CA ASN A 24 -17.57 -11.37 4.41
C ASN A 24 -17.78 -10.29 3.34
N ASP A 25 -16.72 -9.53 3.03
CA ASP A 25 -16.71 -8.59 1.92
C ASP A 25 -16.54 -9.34 0.58
N ILE A 26 -17.58 -9.28 -0.25
CA ILE A 26 -17.67 -9.99 -1.53
C ILE A 26 -16.58 -9.50 -2.49
N ILE A 27 -16.35 -8.18 -2.54
CA ILE A 27 -15.35 -7.58 -3.43
C ILE A 27 -13.96 -8.12 -3.09
N THR A 28 -13.56 -8.05 -1.82
CA THR A 28 -12.29 -8.58 -1.33
C THR A 28 -12.11 -10.05 -1.69
N LYS A 29 -13.14 -10.88 -1.48
CA LYS A 29 -13.11 -12.30 -1.84
C LYS A 29 -12.93 -12.52 -3.34
N GLU A 30 -13.69 -11.83 -4.17
CA GLU A 30 -13.62 -11.95 -5.63
C GLU A 30 -12.24 -11.56 -6.16
N TYR A 31 -11.69 -10.42 -5.72
CA TYR A 31 -10.36 -9.98 -6.15
C TYR A 31 -9.25 -10.91 -5.67
N PHE A 32 -9.35 -11.41 -4.43
CA PHE A 32 -8.40 -12.38 -3.90
C PHE A 32 -8.37 -13.68 -4.73
N ILE A 33 -9.55 -14.27 -4.99
CA ILE A 33 -9.65 -15.47 -5.81
C ILE A 33 -9.21 -15.21 -7.26
N LYS A 34 -9.58 -14.05 -7.82
CA LYS A 34 -9.18 -13.64 -9.17
C LYS A 34 -7.65 -13.59 -9.29
N VAL A 35 -6.95 -12.92 -8.37
CA VAL A 35 -5.48 -12.86 -8.38
C VAL A 35 -4.85 -14.25 -8.26
N LEU A 36 -5.37 -15.10 -7.39
CA LEU A 36 -4.78 -16.43 -7.13
C LEU A 36 -5.00 -17.44 -8.26
N THR A 37 -6.13 -17.36 -8.95
CA THR A 37 -6.55 -18.35 -9.95
C THR A 37 -6.31 -17.91 -11.39
N ASN A 38 -5.97 -16.63 -11.61
CA ASN A 38 -5.75 -16.14 -12.96
C ASN A 38 -4.52 -16.80 -13.58
N LYS A 39 -4.70 -17.34 -14.78
CA LYS A 39 -3.63 -17.95 -15.57
C LYS A 39 -2.92 -16.93 -16.46
N ASP A 40 -3.55 -15.79 -16.71
CA ASP A 40 -2.93 -14.68 -17.42
C ASP A 40 -1.96 -13.95 -16.48
N PRO A 41 -0.67 -13.80 -16.86
CA PRO A 41 0.29 -13.06 -16.06
C PRO A 41 -0.05 -11.56 -15.94
N LYS A 42 -0.93 -11.03 -16.80
CA LYS A 42 -1.31 -9.62 -16.82
C LYS A 42 -2.73 -9.45 -16.29
N ILE A 43 -2.83 -8.84 -15.11
CA ILE A 43 -4.12 -8.40 -14.58
C ILE A 43 -4.14 -6.88 -14.57
N ILE A 44 -5.13 -6.31 -15.25
CA ILE A 44 -5.36 -4.86 -15.30
C ILE A 44 -6.61 -4.57 -14.48
N TYR A 45 -6.52 -3.53 -13.66
CA TYR A 45 -7.60 -3.04 -12.82
C TYR A 45 -7.77 -1.55 -13.01
N ASN A 46 -9.01 -1.10 -13.08
CA ASN A 46 -9.34 0.32 -13.06
C ASN A 46 -9.88 0.67 -11.68
N LEU A 47 -9.05 1.31 -10.85
CA LEU A 47 -9.45 1.70 -9.49
C LEU A 47 -10.67 2.64 -9.48
N LYS A 48 -10.90 3.42 -10.54
CA LYS A 48 -12.09 4.29 -10.63
C LYS A 48 -13.38 3.48 -10.74
N GLU A 49 -13.34 2.36 -11.46
CA GLU A 49 -14.49 1.45 -11.57
C GLU A 49 -14.72 0.70 -10.26
N ILE A 50 -13.65 0.30 -9.58
CA ILE A 50 -13.73 -0.50 -8.35
C ILE A 50 -14.17 0.36 -7.17
N CYS A 51 -13.57 1.53 -7.01
CA CYS A 51 -13.87 2.45 -5.91
C CYS A 51 -15.15 3.25 -6.15
N SER A 52 -15.71 3.23 -7.37
CA SER A 52 -16.87 4.05 -7.76
C SER A 52 -16.64 5.53 -7.38
N ASP A 53 -17.52 6.18 -6.64
CA ASP A 53 -17.36 7.58 -6.19
C ASP A 53 -16.53 7.71 -4.90
N ASN A 54 -16.03 6.61 -4.33
CA ASN A 54 -15.29 6.62 -3.05
C ASN A 54 -13.77 6.68 -3.25
N TYR A 55 -13.31 7.64 -4.04
CA TYR A 55 -11.89 7.96 -4.17
C TYR A 55 -11.69 9.45 -4.43
N PHE A 56 -10.50 9.94 -4.11
CA PHE A 56 -10.10 11.32 -4.36
C PHE A 56 -8.79 11.34 -5.14
N VAL A 57 -8.70 12.25 -6.10
CA VAL A 57 -7.47 12.50 -6.85
C VAL A 57 -7.01 13.92 -6.52
N TRP A 58 -5.91 14.02 -5.78
CA TRP A 58 -5.30 15.32 -5.45
C TRP A 58 -4.40 15.86 -6.57
N ASN A 59 -3.89 14.99 -7.44
CA ASN A 59 -3.00 15.36 -8.53
C ASN A 59 -3.34 14.53 -9.77
N GLU A 60 -3.69 15.20 -10.87
CA GLU A 60 -4.12 14.57 -12.13
C GLU A 60 -2.97 14.13 -13.04
N LYS A 61 -1.71 14.33 -12.63
CA LYS A 61 -0.56 13.88 -13.42
C LYS A 61 -0.50 12.36 -13.48
N ASN A 62 -0.25 11.84 -14.69
CA ASN A 62 0.02 10.43 -14.89
C ASN A 62 1.40 10.05 -14.34
N PHE A 63 1.48 8.84 -13.77
CA PHE A 63 2.72 8.25 -13.28
C PHE A 63 2.66 6.73 -13.44
N GLU A 64 3.84 6.10 -13.49
CA GLU A 64 4.02 4.65 -13.57
C GLU A 64 5.20 4.26 -12.68
N GLY A 65 5.12 3.09 -12.06
CA GLY A 65 6.17 2.54 -11.21
C GLY A 65 5.71 1.24 -10.54
N ASN A 66 6.61 0.54 -9.87
CA ASN A 66 6.22 -0.64 -9.10
C ASN A 66 5.45 -0.20 -7.85
N LEU A 67 4.44 -0.97 -7.46
CA LEU A 67 3.72 -0.74 -6.22
C LEU A 67 4.54 -1.28 -5.04
N VAL A 68 4.82 -0.41 -4.06
CA VAL A 68 5.51 -0.75 -2.81
C VAL A 68 4.73 -0.18 -1.61
N GLY A 69 4.98 -0.70 -0.41
CA GLY A 69 4.40 -0.17 0.82
C GLY A 69 3.48 -1.16 1.54
N GLY A 70 2.26 -0.75 1.87
CA GLY A 70 1.33 -1.46 2.77
C GLY A 70 1.11 -0.66 4.05
N ASN A 71 1.24 -1.32 5.20
CA ASN A 71 0.97 -0.70 6.48
C ASN A 71 2.00 0.40 6.85
N LEU A 72 1.54 1.61 7.17
CA LEU A 72 2.37 2.79 7.41
C LEU A 72 3.32 2.60 8.60
N SER A 73 2.82 2.03 9.71
CA SER A 73 3.64 1.74 10.89
C SER A 73 4.79 0.77 10.59
N ILE A 74 4.50 -0.28 9.80
CA ILE A 74 5.51 -1.24 9.38
C ILE A 74 6.53 -0.59 8.44
N ILE A 75 6.12 0.23 7.48
CA ILE A 75 7.05 0.96 6.61
C ILE A 75 8.01 1.80 7.45
N CYS A 76 7.48 2.59 8.39
CA CYS A 76 8.28 3.46 9.24
C CYS A 76 9.26 2.68 10.13
N SER A 77 8.86 1.51 10.63
CA SER A 77 9.72 0.63 11.45
C SER A 77 10.94 0.08 10.70
N THR A 78 10.91 0.05 9.37
CA THR A 78 12.01 -0.49 8.54
C THR A 78 12.99 0.56 8.05
N ILE A 79 12.71 1.85 8.25
CA ILE A 79 13.56 2.95 7.74
C ILE A 79 14.95 2.88 8.37
N GLY A 80 15.98 2.96 7.53
CA GLY A 80 17.38 2.85 7.94
C GLY A 80 17.87 1.42 8.17
N THR A 81 17.03 0.41 7.95
CA THR A 81 17.41 -1.01 8.05
C THR A 81 17.63 -1.62 6.65
N PRO A 82 18.27 -2.80 6.55
CA PRO A 82 18.36 -3.54 5.28
C PRO A 82 16.99 -3.91 4.67
N TYR A 83 15.93 -3.89 5.49
CA TYR A 83 14.56 -4.22 5.09
C TYR A 83 13.77 -3.02 4.57
N GLU A 84 14.38 -1.83 4.54
CA GLU A 84 13.76 -0.63 4.02
C GLU A 84 13.30 -0.83 2.57
N ILE A 85 12.06 -0.40 2.31
CA ILE A 85 11.46 -0.42 0.98
C ILE A 85 12.24 0.51 0.03
N ASP A 86 12.28 0.16 -1.25
CA ASP A 86 12.86 1.05 -2.25
C ASP A 86 11.83 2.09 -2.70
N PHE A 87 12.00 3.34 -2.27
CA PHE A 87 11.09 4.43 -2.63
C PHE A 87 11.36 4.98 -4.05
N LYS A 88 12.55 4.79 -4.62
CA LYS A 88 12.97 5.55 -5.80
C LYS A 88 12.22 5.11 -7.05
N GLY A 89 11.44 6.01 -7.64
CA GLY A 89 10.70 5.76 -8.89
C GLY A 89 9.55 4.76 -8.75
N ASN A 90 9.18 4.40 -7.53
CA ASN A 90 8.08 3.48 -7.24
C ASN A 90 6.84 4.25 -6.76
N ILE A 91 5.68 3.59 -6.85
CA ILE A 91 4.40 4.07 -6.33
C ILE A 91 4.28 3.60 -4.89
N LEU A 92 4.13 4.54 -3.95
CA LEU A 92 3.99 4.23 -2.53
C LEU A 92 2.51 4.09 -2.17
N PHE A 93 2.11 2.90 -1.73
CA PHE A 93 0.82 2.64 -1.13
C PHE A 93 0.94 2.64 0.40
N ILE A 94 0.10 3.42 1.08
CA ILE A 94 0.04 3.45 2.56
C ILE A 94 -1.39 3.31 3.08
N GLU A 95 -1.55 2.47 4.09
CA GLU A 95 -2.77 2.27 4.88
C GLU A 95 -2.39 1.98 6.33
N ASP A 96 -3.32 2.06 7.26
CA ASP A 96 -3.09 1.54 8.61
C ASP A 96 -4.40 1.15 9.31
N VAL A 97 -4.29 0.41 10.41
CA VAL A 97 -5.43 -0.05 11.21
C VAL A 97 -5.17 0.20 12.69
N ASP A 98 -6.15 0.78 13.38
CA ASP A 98 -6.11 1.05 14.84
C ASP A 98 -4.95 1.94 15.30
N GLU A 99 -4.43 2.78 14.41
CA GLU A 99 -3.42 3.78 14.73
C GLU A 99 -4.04 5.12 15.15
N SER A 100 -3.48 5.76 16.18
CA SER A 100 -3.95 7.09 16.57
C SER A 100 -3.65 8.13 15.46
N PRO A 101 -4.52 9.13 15.23
CA PRO A 101 -4.23 10.19 14.26
C PRO A 101 -2.89 10.90 14.51
N TYR A 102 -2.51 11.05 15.78
CA TYR A 102 -1.19 11.55 16.17
C TYR A 102 -0.04 10.62 15.73
N SER A 103 -0.21 9.29 15.85
CA SER A 103 0.77 8.32 15.32
C SER A 103 0.92 8.48 13.80
N VAL A 104 -0.20 8.55 13.08
CA VAL A 104 -0.21 8.68 11.61
C VAL A 104 0.52 9.96 11.20
N ASP A 105 0.19 11.10 11.80
CA ASP A 105 0.86 12.38 11.53
C ASP A 105 2.37 12.31 11.79
N ARG A 106 2.78 11.74 12.92
CA ARG A 106 4.19 11.55 13.27
C ARG A 106 4.92 10.67 12.26
N MET A 107 4.29 9.60 11.78
CA MET A 107 4.86 8.69 10.79
C MET A 107 4.98 9.33 9.40
N LEU A 108 3.97 10.08 8.97
CA LEU A 108 4.04 10.86 7.74
C LEU A 108 5.13 11.94 7.82
N SER A 109 5.21 12.63 8.96
CA SER A 109 6.27 13.60 9.25
C SER A 109 7.66 12.96 9.17
N GLN A 110 7.85 11.77 9.73
CA GLN A 110 9.10 11.02 9.62
C GLN A 110 9.47 10.78 8.15
N LEU A 111 8.53 10.29 7.32
CA LEU A 111 8.76 10.04 5.89
C LEU A 111 9.14 11.31 5.12
N ILE A 112 8.53 12.45 5.47
CA ILE A 112 8.87 13.78 4.93
C ILE A 112 10.30 14.17 5.35
N SER A 113 10.61 14.11 6.65
CA SER A 113 11.89 14.53 7.21
C SER A 113 13.07 13.72 6.71
N CYS A 114 12.90 12.41 6.50
CA CYS A 114 13.96 11.57 5.93
C CYS A 114 13.99 11.54 4.39
N GLY A 115 13.21 12.41 3.75
CA GLY A 115 13.29 12.65 2.30
C GLY A 115 12.79 11.49 1.44
N LYS A 116 11.90 10.64 1.97
CA LYS A 116 11.44 9.43 1.26
C LYS A 116 10.30 9.74 0.30
N LEU A 117 9.38 10.61 0.68
CA LEU A 117 8.24 10.99 -0.16
C LEU A 117 8.64 11.74 -1.43
N GLN A 118 9.82 12.36 -1.47
CA GLN A 118 10.33 13.04 -2.66
C GLN A 118 10.93 12.07 -3.69
N LYS A 119 11.12 10.79 -3.33
CA LYS A 119 11.73 9.78 -4.20
C LYS A 119 10.70 8.96 -4.98
N VAL A 120 9.44 8.96 -4.55
CA VAL A 120 8.36 8.18 -5.17
C VAL A 120 7.82 8.89 -6.41
N CYS A 121 7.28 8.13 -7.36
CA CYS A 121 6.63 8.70 -8.55
C CYS A 121 5.13 8.98 -8.34
N GLY A 122 4.52 8.37 -7.33
CA GLY A 122 3.13 8.56 -6.94
C GLY A 122 2.85 8.00 -5.54
N ILE A 123 1.77 8.47 -4.93
CA ILE A 123 1.31 8.03 -3.61
C ILE A 123 -0.16 7.62 -3.72
N ILE A 124 -0.50 6.45 -3.18
CA ILE A 124 -1.86 5.95 -3.03
C ILE A 124 -2.14 5.82 -1.54
N LEU A 125 -3.18 6.50 -1.06
CA LEU A 125 -3.67 6.36 0.30
C LEU A 125 -4.80 5.32 0.31
N GLY A 126 -4.60 4.23 1.03
CA GLY A 126 -5.65 3.28 1.36
C GLY A 126 -6.52 3.77 2.51
N HIS A 127 -7.36 2.88 3.03
CA HIS A 127 -8.16 3.19 4.21
C HIS A 127 -7.30 3.19 5.48
N PHE A 128 -7.53 4.18 6.34
CA PHE A 128 -7.02 4.23 7.71
C PHE A 128 -8.15 3.75 8.64
N THR A 129 -8.27 2.44 8.80
CA THR A 129 -9.40 1.81 9.50
C THR A 129 -9.26 2.00 11.01
N ASP A 130 -10.33 2.45 11.66
CA ASP A 130 -10.38 2.72 13.11
C ASP A 130 -9.30 3.68 13.63
N CYS A 131 -8.71 4.48 12.73
CA CYS A 131 -7.69 5.46 13.07
C CYS A 131 -8.34 6.76 13.54
N THR A 132 -8.87 6.76 14.75
CA THR A 132 -9.67 7.86 15.32
C THR A 132 -9.06 8.43 16.59
N ASN A 133 -9.43 9.66 16.95
CA ASN A 133 -9.06 10.23 18.24
C ASN A 133 -9.75 9.42 19.35
N LYS A 134 -8.99 8.61 20.07
CA LYS A 134 -9.45 7.90 21.28
C LYS A 134 -9.59 8.88 22.45
#